data_AF-A0A7Y6AC87-F1
#
_entry.id   AF-A0A7Y6AC87-F1
#
_cell.length_a   1.000
_cell.length_b   1.000
_cell.length_c   1.000
_cell.angle_alpha   90.00
_cell.angle_beta   90.00
_cell.angle_gamma   90.00
#
_symmetry.space_group_name_H-M   'P 1'
#
loop_
_entity.id
_entity.type
_entity.pdbx_description
1 polymer ?
#
loop_
_entity_poly.entity_id
_entity_poly.type
_entity_poly.pdbx_seq_one_letter_code
_entity_poly.pdbx_strand_id
1 'polypeptide(L)'
;MHTSTANRESRLSCWLRVREFAVPPSMIETATVRRRAGDWAGACAAAGVDVDLNPRALARTHGSETAAQVRADLRHLAPDLLRWHMPRIAPDGLLRPGLTIALARYDGGDLQLVVRTPPAWAGSGQRISLALWDGSRAAARRHPHPHPDRR
;
A
#
# COMPACT_ATOMS: atom_id res chain seq x y z
N MET A 1 30.71 -22.80 -6.17
CA MET A 1 29.44 -22.46 -5.48
C MET A 1 29.68 -21.34 -4.45
N HIS A 2 29.80 -20.07 -4.87
CA HIS A 2 30.05 -18.90 -3.99
C HIS A 2 28.87 -17.89 -3.96
N THR A 3 27.79 -18.18 -4.67
CA THR A 3 26.66 -17.26 -4.91
C THR A 3 25.74 -17.08 -3.71
N SER A 4 25.65 -18.06 -2.81
CA SER A 4 24.73 -18.04 -1.66
C SER A 4 25.14 -17.03 -0.58
N THR A 5 26.43 -16.94 -0.27
CA THR A 5 26.97 -16.06 0.78
C THR A 5 26.96 -14.60 0.35
N ALA A 6 27.41 -14.29 -0.87
CA ALA A 6 27.39 -12.93 -1.43
C ALA A 6 25.96 -12.36 -1.55
N ASN A 7 24.98 -13.20 -1.90
CA ASN A 7 23.57 -12.80 -1.93
C ASN A 7 23.02 -12.51 -0.52
N ARG A 8 23.43 -13.28 0.50
CA ARG A 8 23.03 -13.05 1.90
C ARG A 8 23.61 -11.75 2.45
N GLU A 9 24.88 -11.46 2.21
CA GLU A 9 25.55 -10.21 2.60
C GLU A 9 24.94 -8.99 1.90
N SER A 10 24.58 -9.14 0.62
CA SER A 10 23.87 -8.09 -0.15
C SER A 10 22.48 -7.80 0.42
N ARG A 11 21.75 -8.84 0.85
CA ARG A 11 20.44 -8.69 1.49
C ARG A 11 20.53 -8.04 2.86
N LEU A 12 21.50 -8.43 3.69
CA LEU A 12 21.73 -7.82 5.01
C LEU A 12 22.10 -6.34 4.88
N SER A 13 23.02 -6.00 3.98
CA SER A 13 23.40 -4.61 3.69
C SER A 13 22.21 -3.78 3.21
N CYS A 14 21.37 -4.36 2.35
CA CYS A 14 20.11 -3.75 1.93
C CYS A 14 19.18 -3.46 3.12
N TRP A 15 18.96 -4.43 4.02
CA TRP A 15 18.11 -4.24 5.19
C TRP A 15 18.63 -3.22 6.20
N LEU A 16 19.96 -3.15 6.41
CA LEU A 16 20.57 -2.12 7.25
C LEU A 16 20.34 -0.72 6.67
N ARG A 17 20.56 -0.56 5.36
CA ARG A 17 20.30 0.71 4.65
C ARG A 17 18.82 1.08 4.66
N VAL A 18 17.91 0.11 4.54
CA VAL A 18 16.47 0.32 4.66
C VAL A 18 16.10 0.82 6.06
N ARG A 19 16.67 0.24 7.11
CA ARG A 19 16.44 0.69 8.49
C ARG A 19 16.99 2.10 8.73
N GLU A 20 18.14 2.42 8.16
CA GLU A 20 18.78 3.72 8.32
C GLU A 20 18.01 4.84 7.60
N PHE A 21 17.64 4.63 6.32
CA PHE A 21 17.13 5.70 5.48
C PHE A 21 15.64 5.59 5.13
N ALA A 22 15.10 4.38 5.02
CA ALA A 22 13.71 4.21 4.60
C ALA A 22 12.74 4.20 5.78
N VAL A 23 13.15 3.74 6.96
CA VAL A 23 12.33 3.70 8.19
C VAL A 23 13.17 4.15 9.40
N PRO A 24 13.56 5.44 9.48
CA PRO A 24 14.38 5.94 10.58
C PRO A 24 13.64 5.88 11.92
N PRO A 25 14.34 5.81 13.07
CA PRO A 25 13.69 5.76 14.40
C PRO A 25 12.66 6.88 14.64
N SER A 26 12.95 8.10 14.18
CA SER A 26 12.04 9.25 14.30
C SER A 26 10.70 9.04 13.57
N MET A 27 10.70 8.30 12.45
CA MET A 27 9.48 7.92 11.74
C MET A 27 8.66 6.94 12.58
N ILE A 28 9.30 5.91 13.15
CA ILE A 28 8.63 4.91 14.00
C ILE A 28 8.00 5.59 15.21
N GLU A 29 8.74 6.46 15.88
CA GLU A 29 8.28 7.21 17.04
C GLU A 29 7.07 8.10 16.70
N THR A 30 7.19 8.92 15.66
CA THR A 30 6.12 9.83 15.23
C THR A 30 4.87 9.06 14.80
N ALA A 31 5.04 8.01 13.98
CA ALA A 31 3.93 7.17 13.56
C ALA A 31 3.27 6.46 14.75
N THR A 32 4.06 5.96 15.71
CA THR A 32 3.54 5.30 16.93
C THR A 32 2.71 6.24 17.79
N VAL A 33 3.18 7.48 18.00
CA VAL A 33 2.42 8.50 18.75
C VAL A 33 1.07 8.76 18.08
N ARG A 34 1.07 8.95 16.76
CA ARG A 34 -0.16 9.18 15.97
C ARG A 34 -1.12 7.99 16.04
N ARG A 35 -0.60 6.76 15.91
CA ARG A 35 -1.39 5.52 16.05
C ARG A 35 -2.05 5.41 17.42
N ARG A 36 -1.31 5.67 18.50
CA ARG A 36 -1.85 5.64 19.86
C ARG A 36 -2.95 6.68 20.09
N ALA A 37 -2.89 7.80 19.39
CA ALA A 37 -3.95 8.82 19.40
C ALA A 37 -5.15 8.49 18.49
N GLY A 38 -5.10 7.37 17.74
CA GLY A 38 -6.12 7.01 16.75
C GLY A 38 -6.05 7.80 15.45
N ASP A 39 -5.02 8.64 15.27
CA ASP A 39 -4.78 9.46 14.07
C ASP A 39 -4.07 8.63 12.99
N TRP A 40 -4.81 7.72 12.36
CA TRP A 40 -4.27 6.85 11.31
C TRP A 40 -3.77 7.64 10.09
N ALA A 41 -4.42 8.75 9.75
CA ALA A 41 -4.02 9.59 8.62
C ALA A 41 -2.68 10.30 8.91
N GLY A 42 -2.53 10.86 10.11
CA GLY A 42 -1.26 11.42 10.57
C GLY A 42 -0.16 10.38 10.69
N ALA A 43 -0.48 9.14 11.08
CA ALA A 43 0.49 8.05 11.08
C ALA A 43 0.95 7.69 9.66
N CYS A 44 0.04 7.63 8.68
CA CYS A 44 0.38 7.42 7.27
C CYS A 44 1.29 8.53 6.75
N ALA A 45 0.95 9.80 7.03
CA ALA A 45 1.77 10.95 6.63
C ALA A 45 3.18 10.88 7.25
N ALA A 46 3.29 10.56 8.55
CA ALA A 46 4.58 10.40 9.22
C ALA A 46 5.43 9.28 8.59
N ALA A 47 4.81 8.23 8.09
CA ALA A 47 5.46 7.11 7.41
C ALA A 47 5.68 7.34 5.90
N GLY A 48 5.34 8.52 5.34
CA GLY A 48 5.45 8.79 3.91
C GLY A 48 4.54 7.89 3.05
N VAL A 49 3.36 7.58 3.57
CA VAL A 49 2.29 6.86 2.86
C VAL A 49 1.20 7.85 2.46
N ASP A 50 1.04 8.04 1.16
CA ASP A 50 0.01 8.90 0.57
C ASP A 50 -1.36 8.23 0.71
N VAL A 51 -2.30 8.90 1.38
CA VAL A 51 -3.65 8.37 1.58
C VAL A 51 -4.55 8.83 0.44
N ASP A 52 -4.96 7.89 -0.42
CA ASP A 52 -5.91 8.07 -1.53
C ASP A 52 -7.22 7.31 -1.25
N LEU A 53 -7.87 7.67 -0.14
CA LEU A 53 -9.18 7.15 0.23
C LEU A 53 -10.03 8.24 0.86
N ASN A 54 -11.30 8.27 0.48
CA ASN A 54 -12.28 9.23 0.99
C ASN A 54 -13.36 8.48 1.79
N PRO A 55 -13.31 8.46 3.13
CA PRO A 55 -14.27 7.74 3.97
C PRO A 55 -15.73 8.18 3.78
N ARG A 56 -15.95 9.45 3.40
CA ARG A 56 -17.30 9.98 3.11
C ARG A 56 -17.82 9.45 1.78
N ALA A 57 -16.97 9.38 0.75
CA ALA A 57 -17.34 8.76 -0.52
C ALA A 57 -17.60 7.27 -0.35
N LEU A 58 -16.75 6.58 0.43
CA LEU A 58 -16.93 5.17 0.76
C LEU A 58 -18.29 4.90 1.41
N ALA A 59 -18.67 5.65 2.45
CA ALA A 59 -19.95 5.47 3.12
C ALA A 59 -21.16 5.68 2.20
N ARG A 60 -21.04 6.56 1.19
CA ARG A 60 -22.11 6.79 0.20
C ARG A 60 -22.22 5.67 -0.83
N THR A 61 -21.11 5.05 -1.21
CA THR A 61 -21.09 4.05 -2.29
C THR A 61 -21.25 2.62 -1.78
N HIS A 62 -20.62 2.28 -0.64
CA HIS A 62 -20.59 0.92 -0.07
C HIS A 62 -21.33 0.81 1.27
N GLY A 63 -21.97 1.89 1.73
CA GLY A 63 -22.72 1.90 2.99
C GLY A 63 -21.88 2.21 4.23
N SER A 64 -22.58 2.52 5.32
CA SER A 64 -22.00 2.95 6.58
C SER A 64 -21.24 1.84 7.32
N GLU A 65 -21.70 0.60 7.20
CA GLU A 65 -21.11 -0.58 7.82
C GLU A 65 -19.72 -0.87 7.28
N THR A 66 -19.59 -1.05 5.96
CA THR A 66 -18.29 -1.23 5.28
C THR A 66 -17.35 -0.06 5.57
N ALA A 67 -17.88 1.17 5.55
CA ALA A 67 -17.07 2.34 5.89
C ALA A 67 -16.59 2.33 7.35
N ALA A 68 -17.37 1.78 8.29
CA ALA A 68 -16.96 1.62 9.68
C ALA A 68 -15.89 0.53 9.82
N GLN A 69 -16.03 -0.60 9.11
CA GLN A 69 -15.04 -1.68 9.11
C GLN A 69 -13.68 -1.19 8.56
N VAL A 70 -13.68 -0.51 7.42
CA VAL A 70 -12.44 0.09 6.86
C VAL A 70 -11.80 1.07 7.86
N ARG A 71 -12.59 1.92 8.52
CA ARG A 71 -12.07 2.85 9.55
C ARG A 71 -11.53 2.12 10.78
N ALA A 72 -12.09 0.97 11.16
CA ALA A 72 -11.58 0.15 12.24
C ALA A 72 -10.19 -0.40 11.86
N ASP A 73 -10.07 -1.01 10.68
CA ASP A 73 -8.80 -1.57 10.20
C ASP A 73 -7.70 -0.51 10.06
N LEU A 74 -8.05 0.68 9.54
CA LEU A 74 -7.09 1.80 9.43
C LEU A 74 -6.54 2.25 10.79
N ARG A 75 -7.32 2.14 11.87
CA ARG A 75 -6.85 2.46 13.23
C ARG A 75 -5.85 1.42 13.76
N HIS A 76 -5.85 0.21 13.21
CA HIS A 76 -4.88 -0.83 13.55
C HIS A 76 -3.66 -0.86 12.61
N LEU A 77 -3.70 -0.11 11.49
CA LEU A 77 -2.60 -0.06 10.53
C LEU A 77 -1.34 0.55 11.16
N ALA A 78 -0.20 -0.15 10.99
CA ALA A 78 1.14 0.33 11.31
C ALA A 78 1.89 0.71 10.01
N PRO A 79 1.79 1.97 9.54
CA PRO A 79 2.30 2.35 8.23
C PRO A 79 3.83 2.39 8.17
N ASP A 80 4.50 2.61 9.31
CA ASP A 80 5.94 2.48 9.49
C ASP A 80 6.43 1.03 9.28
N LEU A 81 5.72 0.05 9.84
CA LEU A 81 6.00 -1.38 9.61
C LEU A 81 5.64 -1.80 8.18
N LEU A 82 4.52 -1.31 7.64
CA LEU A 82 4.16 -1.54 6.24
C LEU A 82 5.31 -1.12 5.31
N ARG A 83 5.82 0.11 5.48
CA ARG A 83 6.93 0.66 4.69
C ARG A 83 8.22 -0.15 4.84
N TRP A 84 8.48 -0.69 6.04
CA TRP A 84 9.60 -1.57 6.28
C TRP A 84 9.49 -2.82 5.38
N HIS A 85 8.33 -3.48 5.38
CA HIS A 85 8.13 -4.77 4.71
C HIS A 85 7.78 -4.68 3.22
N MET A 86 7.60 -3.49 2.66
CA MET A 86 7.34 -3.34 1.24
C MET A 86 8.46 -3.98 0.39
N PRO A 87 8.13 -4.67 -0.72
CA PRO A 87 9.15 -5.31 -1.55
C PRO A 87 10.13 -4.30 -2.14
N ARG A 88 11.42 -4.64 -2.09
CA ARG A 88 12.52 -3.78 -2.53
C ARG A 88 13.41 -4.48 -3.54
N ILE A 89 14.00 -3.69 -4.42
CA ILE A 89 15.00 -4.14 -5.39
C ILE A 89 16.39 -3.95 -4.75
N ALA A 90 17.27 -4.92 -4.97
CA ALA A 90 18.68 -4.83 -4.56
C ALA A 90 19.51 -4.24 -5.71
N PRO A 91 20.65 -3.58 -5.44
CA PRO A 91 21.33 -3.42 -4.14
C PRO A 91 20.97 -2.13 -3.38
N ASP A 92 20.24 -1.22 -4.02
CA ASP A 92 19.94 0.12 -3.51
C ASP A 92 18.88 0.14 -2.41
N GLY A 93 18.04 -0.90 -2.34
CA GLY A 93 16.94 -0.99 -1.38
C GLY A 93 15.75 -0.13 -1.78
N LEU A 94 15.63 0.25 -3.06
CA LEU A 94 14.51 1.03 -3.53
C LEU A 94 13.21 0.20 -3.54
N LEU A 95 12.05 0.84 -3.37
CA LEU A 95 10.77 0.16 -3.44
C LEU A 95 10.59 -0.39 -4.85
N ARG A 96 10.17 -1.64 -4.95
CA ARG A 96 9.84 -2.25 -6.23
C ARG A 96 8.66 -1.47 -6.85
N PRO A 97 8.83 -0.89 -8.04
CA PRO A 97 7.78 -0.09 -8.67
C PRO A 97 6.64 -0.97 -9.22
N GLY A 98 5.49 -0.36 -9.45
CA GLY A 98 4.33 -0.98 -10.11
C GLY A 98 3.63 -2.07 -9.30
N LEU A 99 3.75 -2.05 -7.97
CA LEU A 99 3.07 -3.00 -7.10
C LEU A 99 1.65 -2.54 -6.77
N THR A 100 0.75 -3.50 -6.64
CA THR A 100 -0.54 -3.36 -5.95
C THR A 100 -0.68 -4.58 -5.05
N ILE A 101 -0.72 -4.37 -3.74
CA ILE A 101 -0.79 -5.43 -2.73
C ILE A 101 -2.05 -5.21 -1.91
N ALA A 102 -2.91 -6.23 -1.84
CA ALA A 102 -4.09 -6.21 -0.98
C ALA A 102 -3.70 -6.36 0.48
N LEU A 103 -4.21 -5.47 1.32
CA LEU A 103 -4.05 -5.50 2.78
C LEU A 103 -5.27 -6.13 3.45
N ALA A 104 -6.47 -5.83 2.95
CA ALA A 104 -7.74 -6.34 3.46
C ALA A 104 -8.80 -6.36 2.36
N ARG A 105 -9.87 -7.15 2.56
CA ARG A 105 -11.01 -7.29 1.64
C ARG A 105 -12.32 -7.07 2.40
N TYR A 106 -13.29 -6.46 1.73
CA TYR A 106 -14.61 -6.09 2.22
C TYR A 106 -15.67 -6.45 1.17
N ASP A 107 -16.94 -6.34 1.52
CA ASP A 107 -18.08 -6.54 0.60
C ASP A 107 -17.98 -7.85 -0.21
N GLY A 108 -17.72 -8.98 0.47
CA GLY A 108 -17.58 -10.28 -0.21
C GLY A 108 -16.33 -10.42 -1.10
N GLY A 109 -15.42 -9.45 -1.10
CA GLY A 109 -14.17 -9.46 -1.87
C GLY A 109 -14.08 -8.41 -2.98
N ASP A 110 -15.19 -7.71 -3.25
CA ASP A 110 -15.29 -6.73 -4.33
C ASP A 110 -14.57 -5.42 -4.00
N LEU A 111 -14.48 -5.06 -2.71
CA LEU A 111 -13.74 -3.90 -2.24
C LEU A 111 -12.48 -4.34 -1.51
N GLN A 112 -11.34 -3.75 -1.84
CA GLN A 112 -10.04 -4.12 -1.24
C GLN A 112 -9.28 -2.88 -0.79
N LEU A 113 -8.77 -2.89 0.44
CA LEU A 113 -7.76 -1.93 0.86
C LEU A 113 -6.42 -2.38 0.28
N VAL A 114 -5.79 -1.52 -0.51
CA VAL A 114 -4.55 -1.83 -1.23
C VAL A 114 -3.47 -0.81 -0.93
N VAL A 115 -2.23 -1.30 -0.94
CA VAL A 115 -1.03 -0.47 -0.99
C VAL A 115 -0.43 -0.55 -2.39
N ARG A 116 0.03 0.59 -2.93
CA ARG A 116 0.57 0.67 -4.29
C ARG A 116 1.89 1.40 -4.31
N THR A 117 2.75 1.00 -5.25
CA THR A 117 3.95 1.76 -5.62
C THR A 117 3.78 2.33 -7.03
N PRO A 118 4.27 3.55 -7.29
CA PRO A 118 4.22 4.13 -8.63
C PRO A 118 4.92 3.23 -9.66
N PRO A 119 4.50 3.30 -10.94
CA PRO A 119 5.23 2.60 -12.00
C PRO A 119 6.63 3.19 -12.17
N ALA A 120 7.56 2.41 -12.73
CA ALA A 120 8.98 2.76 -12.78
C ALA A 120 9.26 4.11 -13.48
N TRP A 121 8.46 4.44 -14.50
CA TRP A 121 8.60 5.68 -15.28
C TRP A 121 8.15 6.95 -14.53
N ALA A 122 7.43 6.83 -13.40
CA ALA A 122 6.86 7.97 -12.69
C ALA A 122 7.85 8.71 -11.76
N GLY A 123 9.14 8.35 -11.78
CA GLY A 123 10.21 9.04 -11.04
C GLY A 123 10.07 9.08 -9.51
N SER A 124 9.09 8.35 -8.96
CA SER A 124 8.64 8.43 -7.57
C SER A 124 9.01 7.17 -6.77
N GLY A 125 10.24 6.68 -6.94
CA GLY A 125 10.68 5.33 -6.54
C GLY A 125 10.64 4.99 -5.05
N GLN A 126 10.14 5.87 -4.18
CA GLN A 126 9.97 5.66 -2.74
C GLN A 126 8.57 6.04 -2.21
N ARG A 127 7.64 6.42 -3.08
CA ARG A 127 6.27 6.75 -2.69
C ARG A 127 5.45 5.47 -2.54
N ILE A 128 4.60 5.48 -1.52
CA ILE A 128 3.65 4.42 -1.23
C ILE A 128 2.29 5.10 -1.16
N SER A 129 1.29 4.58 -1.85
CA SER A 129 -0.09 5.07 -1.71
C SER A 129 -0.98 4.00 -1.10
N LEU A 130 -1.80 4.37 -0.13
CA LEU A 130 -2.87 3.56 0.44
C LEU A 130 -4.19 3.96 -0.21
N ALA A 131 -4.89 3.01 -0.82
CA ALA A 131 -6.10 3.29 -1.59
C ALA A 131 -7.13 2.17 -1.44
N LEU A 132 -8.35 2.42 -1.90
CA LEU A 132 -9.38 1.40 -2.08
C LEU A 132 -9.46 0.98 -3.55
N TRP A 133 -9.42 -0.31 -3.80
CA TRP A 133 -9.66 -0.89 -5.11
C TRP A 133 -11.03 -1.58 -5.13
N ASP A 134 -11.88 -1.13 -6.06
CA ASP A 134 -13.21 -1.68 -6.28
C ASP A 134 -13.20 -2.53 -7.56
N GLY A 135 -13.21 -3.85 -7.36
CA GLY A 135 -13.25 -4.87 -8.40
C GLY A 135 -14.58 -4.93 -9.14
N SER A 136 -15.70 -4.56 -8.48
CA SER A 136 -17.02 -4.52 -9.12
C SER A 136 -17.06 -3.48 -10.24
N ARG A 137 -16.44 -2.30 -10.03
CA ARG A 137 -16.30 -1.26 -11.07
C ARG A 137 -15.35 -1.66 -12.18
N ALA A 138 -14.35 -2.49 -11.89
CA ALA A 138 -13.46 -3.04 -12.92
C ALA A 138 -14.19 -4.09 -13.78
N ALA A 139 -15.06 -4.91 -13.19
CA ALA A 139 -15.91 -5.87 -13.90
C ALA A 139 -17.01 -5.17 -14.72
N ALA A 140 -17.67 -4.15 -14.16
CA ALA A 140 -18.69 -3.36 -14.86
C ALA A 140 -18.14 -2.64 -16.10
N ARG A 141 -16.87 -2.21 -16.07
CA ARG A 141 -16.15 -1.65 -17.23
C ARG A 141 -15.74 -2.69 -18.27
N ARG A 142 -15.89 -3.99 -17.99
CA ARG A 142 -15.54 -5.12 -18.87
C ARG A 142 -16.78 -5.82 -19.46
N HIS A 143 -17.91 -5.13 -19.58
CA HIS A 143 -19.09 -5.66 -20.30
C HIS A 143 -19.00 -5.42 -21.82
N PRO A 144 -19.62 -6.31 -22.63
CA PRO A 144 -18.98 -6.88 -23.80
C PRO A 144 -19.15 -6.02 -25.04
N HIS A 145 -18.10 -5.99 -25.86
CA HIS A 145 -18.18 -5.41 -27.20
C HIS A 145 -19.31 -6.08 -27.99
N PRO A 146 -20.23 -5.31 -28.59
CA PRO A 146 -21.18 -5.87 -29.55
C PRO A 146 -20.35 -6.41 -30.71
N HIS A 147 -20.38 -7.72 -30.88
CA HIS A 147 -19.77 -8.36 -32.04
C HIS A 147 -20.50 -7.83 -33.29
N PRO A 148 -19.80 -7.37 -34.34
CA PRO A 148 -20.48 -7.01 -35.57
C PRO A 148 -21.06 -8.29 -36.17
N ASP A 149 -22.36 -8.21 -36.51
CA ASP A 149 -23.09 -9.21 -37.27
C ASP A 149 -22.36 -9.49 -38.57
N ARG A 150 -22.02 -10.76 -38.83
CA ARG A 150 -21.61 -11.21 -40.16
C ARG A 150 -22.89 -11.37 -40.98
N ARG A 151 -23.19 -10.38 -41.81
CA ARG A 151 -23.96 -10.57 -43.05
C ARG A 151 -23.01 -10.62 -44.23
#